data_AF-A0A061J1Q6-F1
#
_entry.id   AF-A0A061J1Q6-F1
#
_cell.length_a   1.000
_cell.length_b   1.000
_cell.length_c   1.000
_cell.angle_alpha   90.00
_cell.angle_beta   90.00
_cell.angle_gamma   90.00
#
_symmetry.space_group_name_H-M   'P 1'
#
loop_
_entity.id
_entity.type
_entity.pdbx_description
1 polymer ?
#
loop_
_entity_poly.entity_id
_entity_poly.type
_entity_poly.pdbx_seq_one_letter_code
_entity_poly.pdbx_strand_id
1 'polypeptide(L)'
;MAGAGENWFFGRPKLGVFKNSPTHILNHAPFVRGSVQDFFAHKGGSRAHRVLFSHIKQCRRCKKACALTLSLCNRCNTSLDDVQVTETPNLFSAFVLGIEDSGQFPLQISIRYETESCLVFDDPLALSPAHFCAIPTMDFVPDWRYLLQAPKEGLEIVQALVNASHKAFREQFLADPEWTSSILRDSDLDEAEHTLLGFNFPPSQNQLHLQYIAPPLIPHQYFMYLLGQHFTYNRFFPLSYVQKCLTELAKKTDSLRKYHSLLHIPIDEMLDILDRECNLSYKGEHAKFFSRVEEVQKRFGNWSEDKFQGVYQLPENDEDKNGKLLFKSFSDGSFYIDEYLAFAGEKEMLQNYGRPYDEKGKPSGGFYAFPKRLEDLNVWS
;
A
#
# COMPACT_ATOMS: atom_id res chain seq x y z
N MET A 1 -0.30 25.54 5.52
CA MET A 1 0.52 24.90 4.46
C MET A 1 0.12 23.44 4.34
N ALA A 2 0.55 22.71 3.29
CA ALA A 2 0.15 21.31 3.05
C ALA A 2 1.18 20.27 3.56
N GLY A 3 2.10 20.68 4.44
CA GLY A 3 3.24 19.90 4.90
C GLY A 3 4.46 19.94 3.96
N ALA A 4 4.24 20.12 2.66
CA ALA A 4 5.30 20.19 1.65
C ALA A 4 4.95 21.15 0.50
N GLY A 5 5.95 21.42 -0.34
CA GLY A 5 5.88 22.05 -1.65
C GLY A 5 6.84 21.35 -2.63
N GLU A 6 6.97 21.87 -3.85
CA GLU A 6 7.65 21.20 -4.98
C GLU A 6 9.12 20.82 -4.71
N ASN A 7 9.82 21.60 -3.87
CA ASN A 7 11.23 21.39 -3.53
C ASN A 7 11.51 21.28 -2.01
N TRP A 8 10.47 21.12 -1.17
CA TRP A 8 10.65 21.07 0.29
C TRP A 8 9.55 20.29 1.03
N PHE A 9 9.85 19.79 2.22
CA PHE A 9 8.86 19.23 3.15
C PHE A 9 9.25 19.46 4.63
N PHE A 10 8.25 19.60 5.51
CA PHE A 10 8.49 19.60 6.95
C PHE A 10 9.12 18.27 7.39
N GLY A 11 10.15 18.34 8.22
CA GLY A 11 10.97 17.20 8.60
C GLY A 11 11.26 17.13 10.09
N ARG A 12 11.58 15.92 10.55
CA ARG A 12 11.73 15.55 11.96
C ARG A 12 10.47 15.90 12.75
N PRO A 13 9.37 15.16 12.56
CA PRO A 13 8.16 15.29 13.35
C PRO A 13 8.49 15.16 14.85
N LYS A 14 7.82 15.97 15.67
CA LYS A 14 7.87 15.81 17.13
C LYS A 14 7.11 14.54 17.54
N LEU A 15 7.39 14.04 18.73
CA LEU A 15 6.75 12.84 19.26
C LEU A 15 5.22 13.02 19.29
N GLY A 16 4.46 12.01 18.83
CA GLY A 16 2.99 12.02 18.81
C GLY A 16 2.34 12.72 17.60
N VAL A 17 3.11 13.37 16.72
CA VAL A 17 2.56 14.14 15.58
C VAL A 17 1.87 13.26 14.53
N PHE A 18 2.37 12.04 14.31
CA PHE A 18 1.67 11.01 13.52
C PHE A 18 0.93 10.07 14.47
N LYS A 19 -0.07 10.59 15.21
CA LYS A 19 -0.88 9.77 16.10
C LYS A 19 -1.53 8.63 15.30
N ASN A 20 -1.45 7.42 15.85
CA ASN A 20 -2.14 6.24 15.35
C ASN A 20 -3.20 5.79 16.38
N SER A 21 -4.27 5.16 15.92
CA SER A 21 -5.28 4.58 16.81
C SER A 21 -4.82 3.24 17.39
N PRO A 22 -5.13 2.90 18.66
CA PRO A 22 -4.86 1.57 19.21
C PRO A 22 -5.45 0.42 18.39
N THR A 23 -4.81 -0.75 18.43
CA THR A 23 -5.27 -1.97 17.76
C THR A 23 -5.86 -2.96 18.77
N HIS A 24 -6.96 -3.61 18.42
CA HIS A 24 -7.49 -4.75 19.17
C HIS A 24 -7.10 -6.06 18.48
N ILE A 25 -6.04 -6.69 18.99
CA ILE A 25 -5.56 -7.99 18.51
C ILE A 25 -6.38 -9.10 19.18
N LEU A 26 -6.98 -9.99 18.37
CA LEU A 26 -7.74 -11.13 18.88
C LEU A 26 -6.87 -12.39 19.09
N ASN A 27 -5.81 -12.56 18.29
CA ASN A 27 -4.92 -13.71 18.37
C ASN A 27 -3.43 -13.30 18.35
N HIS A 28 -2.66 -13.84 19.29
CA HIS A 28 -1.21 -13.60 19.44
C HIS A 28 -0.34 -14.82 19.10
N ALA A 29 -0.92 -15.97 18.74
CA ALA A 29 -0.20 -17.19 18.39
C ALA A 29 -0.31 -17.53 16.90
N PRO A 30 0.77 -17.96 16.24
CA PRO A 30 0.72 -18.41 14.86
C PRO A 30 -0.03 -19.75 14.74
N PHE A 31 -0.71 -19.95 13.62
CA PHE A 31 -1.35 -21.22 13.27
C PHE A 31 -0.33 -22.24 12.77
N VAL A 32 0.67 -21.77 12.02
CA VAL A 32 1.81 -22.54 11.51
C VAL A 32 3.09 -21.95 12.08
N ARG A 33 3.81 -22.74 12.88
CA ARG A 33 5.15 -22.38 13.37
C ARG A 33 6.22 -22.59 12.30
N GLY A 34 7.30 -21.81 12.38
CA GLY A 34 8.37 -21.79 11.39
C GLY A 34 8.12 -20.83 10.22
N SER A 35 9.00 -20.89 9.23
CA SER A 35 9.02 -19.96 8.10
C SER A 35 8.09 -20.35 6.95
N VAL A 36 7.85 -19.39 6.04
CA VAL A 36 7.23 -19.65 4.73
C VAL A 36 7.96 -20.76 3.95
N GLN A 37 9.28 -20.85 4.07
CA GLN A 37 10.10 -21.88 3.43
C GLN A 37 9.89 -23.26 4.08
N ASP A 38 9.77 -23.33 5.41
CA ASP A 38 9.47 -24.59 6.12
C ASP A 38 8.08 -25.12 5.75
N PHE A 39 7.07 -24.23 5.71
CA PHE A 39 5.72 -24.58 5.28
C PHE A 39 5.68 -25.02 3.82
N PHE A 40 6.42 -24.35 2.92
CA PHE A 40 6.55 -24.78 1.53
C PHE A 40 7.27 -26.13 1.40
N ALA A 41 8.34 -26.37 2.15
CA ALA A 41 9.06 -27.64 2.14
C ALA A 41 8.19 -28.82 2.63
N HIS A 42 7.26 -28.57 3.56
CA HIS A 42 6.30 -29.57 4.04
C HIS A 42 5.11 -29.79 3.08
N LYS A 43 4.56 -28.74 2.46
CA LYS A 43 3.38 -28.82 1.59
C LYS A 43 3.71 -29.17 0.13
N GLY A 44 4.75 -28.53 -0.42
CA GLY A 44 5.19 -28.68 -1.81
C GLY A 44 4.15 -28.32 -2.88
N GLY A 45 4.51 -28.60 -4.14
CA GLY A 45 3.62 -28.49 -5.29
C GLY A 45 3.38 -27.06 -5.81
N SER A 46 2.88 -26.99 -7.06
CA SER A 46 2.65 -25.74 -7.78
C SER A 46 1.63 -24.81 -7.12
N ARG A 47 0.63 -25.36 -6.41
CA ARG A 47 -0.36 -24.57 -5.66
C ARG A 47 0.26 -23.83 -4.49
N ALA A 48 1.09 -24.49 -3.67
CA ALA A 48 1.79 -23.82 -2.58
C ALA A 48 2.74 -22.75 -3.13
N HIS A 49 3.48 -23.09 -4.20
CA HIS A 49 4.42 -22.17 -4.86
C HIS A 49 3.73 -20.89 -5.37
N ARG A 50 2.60 -21.02 -6.07
CA ARG A 50 1.82 -19.88 -6.61
C ARG A 50 1.32 -18.95 -5.49
N VAL A 51 0.91 -19.52 -4.36
CA VAL A 51 0.34 -18.77 -3.22
C VAL A 51 1.43 -18.12 -2.36
N LEU A 52 2.51 -18.84 -2.07
CA LEU A 52 3.53 -18.46 -1.09
C LEU A 52 4.64 -17.55 -1.64
N PHE A 53 4.78 -17.41 -2.95
CA PHE A 53 5.86 -16.64 -3.56
C PHE A 53 5.38 -15.58 -4.55
N SER A 54 6.13 -14.47 -4.59
CA SER A 54 5.96 -13.35 -5.50
C SER A 54 7.20 -13.24 -6.39
N HIS A 55 7.00 -13.19 -7.71
CA HIS A 55 8.07 -13.02 -8.69
C HIS A 55 8.59 -11.56 -8.69
N ILE A 56 9.90 -11.38 -8.56
CA ILE A 56 10.56 -10.07 -8.47
C ILE A 56 11.81 -10.00 -9.35
N LYS A 57 12.30 -8.79 -9.59
CA LYS A 57 13.68 -8.53 -10.03
C LYS A 57 14.48 -7.94 -8.87
N GLN A 58 15.54 -8.61 -8.39
CA GLN A 58 16.36 -8.02 -7.32
C GLN A 58 17.44 -7.09 -7.90
N CYS A 59 17.40 -5.81 -7.53
CA CYS A 59 18.36 -4.83 -8.05
C CYS A 59 19.81 -5.19 -7.66
N ARG A 60 20.67 -5.45 -8.66
CA ARG A 60 22.08 -5.85 -8.46
C ARG A 60 22.86 -4.89 -7.55
N ARG A 61 22.61 -3.57 -7.67
CA ARG A 61 23.29 -2.50 -6.91
C ARG A 61 22.81 -2.40 -5.46
N CYS A 62 21.51 -2.14 -5.22
CA CYS A 62 20.99 -1.83 -3.88
C CYS A 62 20.18 -2.95 -3.21
N LYS A 63 20.18 -4.16 -3.80
CA LYS A 63 19.49 -5.39 -3.35
C LYS A 63 17.97 -5.30 -3.13
N LYS A 64 17.34 -4.18 -3.50
CA LYS A 64 15.89 -3.98 -3.39
C LYS A 64 15.15 -4.94 -4.32
N ALA A 65 14.16 -5.65 -3.77
CA ALA A 65 13.13 -6.35 -4.54
C ALA A 65 12.30 -5.35 -5.35
N CYS A 66 12.30 -5.50 -6.67
CA CYS A 66 11.57 -4.63 -7.60
C CYS A 66 10.50 -5.45 -8.33
N ALA A 67 9.39 -4.79 -8.68
CA ALA A 67 8.34 -5.35 -9.51
C ALA A 67 8.89 -5.86 -10.86
N LEU A 68 8.40 -7.01 -11.33
CA LEU A 68 8.92 -7.71 -12.50
C LEU A 68 8.88 -6.87 -13.80
N THR A 69 7.88 -6.00 -13.94
CA THR A 69 7.70 -5.12 -15.11
C THR A 69 8.61 -3.88 -15.11
N LEU A 70 9.36 -3.62 -14.03
CA LEU A 70 10.24 -2.45 -13.98
C LEU A 70 11.53 -2.72 -14.78
N SER A 71 11.85 -1.78 -15.67
CA SER A 71 13.17 -1.64 -16.33
C SER A 71 14.19 -0.91 -15.46
N LEU A 72 13.74 -0.08 -14.50
CA LEU A 72 14.59 0.72 -13.62
C LEU A 72 14.26 0.49 -12.14
N CYS A 73 15.29 0.41 -11.30
CA CYS A 73 15.12 0.24 -9.85
C CYS A 73 14.56 1.51 -9.20
N ASN A 74 13.34 1.43 -8.65
CA ASN A 74 12.66 2.51 -7.90
C ASN A 74 13.25 2.75 -6.48
N ARG A 75 14.58 2.86 -6.41
CA ARG A 75 15.38 3.35 -5.26
C ARG A 75 16.71 3.96 -5.72
N CYS A 76 17.34 3.43 -6.77
CA CYS A 76 18.68 3.85 -7.20
C CYS A 76 18.85 3.95 -8.73
N ASN A 77 17.73 4.00 -9.46
CA ASN A 77 17.57 4.15 -10.91
C ASN A 77 18.47 3.25 -11.79
N THR A 78 18.98 2.15 -11.24
CA THR A 78 19.83 1.20 -11.94
C THR A 78 18.97 0.26 -12.78
N SER A 79 19.37 -0.02 -14.02
CA SER A 79 18.64 -0.94 -14.90
C SER A 79 18.41 -2.32 -14.28
N LEU A 80 17.26 -2.88 -14.61
CA LEU A 80 16.75 -4.19 -14.25
C LEU A 80 16.51 -5.08 -15.48
N ASP A 81 16.95 -4.66 -16.67
CA ASP A 81 16.60 -5.34 -17.92
C ASP A 81 17.29 -6.72 -17.99
N ASP A 82 18.60 -6.76 -17.73
CA ASP A 82 19.40 -7.99 -17.59
C ASP A 82 19.19 -8.72 -16.24
N VAL A 83 18.28 -8.25 -15.37
CA VAL A 83 18.09 -8.84 -14.03
C VAL A 83 17.13 -10.02 -14.12
N GLN A 84 17.68 -11.22 -13.91
CA GLN A 84 16.93 -12.47 -13.79
C GLN A 84 15.81 -12.34 -12.75
N VAL A 85 14.65 -12.90 -13.07
CA VAL A 85 13.53 -13.03 -12.14
C VAL A 85 13.90 -14.00 -11.03
N THR A 86 13.73 -13.56 -9.79
CA THR A 86 13.85 -14.35 -8.57
C THR A 86 12.53 -14.28 -7.80
N GLU A 87 12.46 -14.90 -6.63
CA GLU A 87 11.24 -14.91 -5.81
C GLU A 87 11.48 -14.37 -4.39
N THR A 88 10.42 -13.87 -3.80
CA THR A 88 10.33 -13.52 -2.37
C THR A 88 9.01 -14.02 -1.79
N PRO A 89 8.93 -14.32 -0.48
CA PRO A 89 7.69 -14.67 0.20
C PRO A 89 6.56 -13.68 -0.10
N ASN A 90 5.37 -14.21 -0.37
CA ASN A 90 4.12 -13.47 -0.43
C ASN A 90 3.55 -13.34 0.99
N LEU A 91 3.93 -12.26 1.66
CA LEU A 91 3.62 -11.97 3.07
C LEU A 91 2.10 -11.97 3.31
N PHE A 92 1.31 -11.46 2.36
CA PHE A 92 -0.13 -11.31 2.54
C PHE A 92 -0.85 -12.67 2.55
N SER A 93 -0.46 -13.60 1.67
CA SER A 93 -0.94 -14.98 1.75
C SER A 93 -0.37 -15.73 2.96
N ALA A 94 0.85 -15.41 3.41
CA ALA A 94 1.41 -15.98 4.63
C ALA A 94 0.65 -15.54 5.91
N PHE A 95 0.14 -14.30 5.96
CA PHE A 95 -0.79 -13.84 7.02
C PHE A 95 -2.10 -14.63 7.01
N VAL A 96 -2.71 -14.86 5.83
CA VAL A 96 -3.96 -15.63 5.68
C VAL A 96 -3.79 -17.08 6.10
N LEU A 97 -2.61 -17.67 5.89
CA LEU A 97 -2.25 -19.02 6.34
C LEU A 97 -1.76 -19.09 7.80
N GLY A 98 -1.63 -17.95 8.48
CA GLY A 98 -1.21 -17.85 9.88
C GLY A 98 0.22 -18.34 10.15
N ILE A 99 1.15 -18.13 9.21
CA ILE A 99 2.56 -18.53 9.32
C ILE A 99 3.30 -17.59 10.29
N GLU A 100 4.28 -18.11 11.04
CA GLU A 100 5.01 -17.41 12.09
C GLU A 100 6.05 -16.40 11.58
N ASP A 101 6.88 -16.78 10.60
CA ASP A 101 7.97 -15.92 10.07
C ASP A 101 8.09 -15.96 8.53
N SER A 102 8.61 -14.87 7.95
CA SER A 102 8.94 -14.75 6.53
C SER A 102 10.25 -15.45 6.11
N GLY A 103 11.04 -15.94 7.08
CA GLY A 103 12.44 -16.30 6.93
C GLY A 103 13.40 -15.10 7.11
N GLN A 104 12.87 -13.94 7.53
CA GLN A 104 13.63 -12.68 7.74
C GLN A 104 13.10 -11.84 8.92
N PHE A 105 11.82 -11.99 9.28
CA PHE A 105 11.13 -11.26 10.33
C PHE A 105 9.74 -11.89 10.62
N PRO A 106 9.23 -11.79 11.87
CA PRO A 106 7.94 -12.32 12.25
C PRO A 106 6.78 -11.72 11.44
N LEU A 107 5.78 -12.54 11.14
CA LEU A 107 4.60 -12.17 10.35
C LEU A 107 3.44 -11.61 11.20
N GLN A 108 3.76 -11.05 12.37
CA GLN A 108 2.80 -10.32 13.21
C GLN A 108 2.47 -8.96 12.59
N ILE A 109 1.18 -8.60 12.58
CA ILE A 109 0.66 -7.39 11.90
C ILE A 109 -0.25 -6.54 12.79
N SER A 110 -0.33 -5.25 12.45
CA SER A 110 -1.27 -4.28 13.03
C SER A 110 -2.67 -4.50 12.45
N ILE A 111 -3.43 -5.44 13.02
CA ILE A 111 -4.78 -5.79 12.54
C ILE A 111 -5.78 -4.70 12.94
N ARG A 112 -6.60 -4.29 11.95
CA ARG A 112 -7.64 -3.26 12.10
C ARG A 112 -9.05 -3.85 12.06
N TYR A 113 -9.30 -4.79 11.19
CA TYR A 113 -10.57 -5.49 11.09
C TYR A 113 -10.37 -6.86 10.45
N GLU A 114 -10.99 -7.89 11.01
CA GLU A 114 -10.88 -9.26 10.51
C GLU A 114 -12.22 -10.00 10.61
N THR A 115 -12.51 -10.80 9.58
CA THR A 115 -13.60 -11.77 9.51
C THR A 115 -13.08 -13.03 8.82
N GLU A 116 -13.89 -14.08 8.72
CA GLU A 116 -13.52 -15.26 7.93
C GLU A 116 -13.24 -14.99 6.44
N SER A 117 -13.64 -13.84 5.88
CA SER A 117 -13.53 -13.52 4.45
C SER A 117 -12.68 -12.30 4.11
N CYS A 118 -12.34 -11.45 5.10
CA CYS A 118 -11.60 -10.20 4.89
C CYS A 118 -10.60 -9.95 6.03
N LEU A 119 -9.44 -9.39 5.70
CA LEU A 119 -8.43 -8.92 6.65
C LEU A 119 -7.97 -7.50 6.24
N VAL A 120 -8.12 -6.55 7.15
CA VAL A 120 -7.67 -5.16 7.05
C VAL A 120 -6.59 -4.91 8.11
N PHE A 121 -5.46 -4.37 7.69
CA PHE A 121 -4.28 -4.13 8.53
C PHE A 121 -3.52 -2.89 8.08
N ASP A 122 -2.77 -2.25 8.97
CA ASP A 122 -1.95 -1.07 8.59
C ASP A 122 -0.92 -1.44 7.52
N ASP A 123 -0.82 -0.62 6.48
CA ASP A 123 0.15 -0.84 5.40
C ASP A 123 1.58 -0.65 5.92
N PRO A 124 2.48 -1.64 5.78
CA PRO A 124 3.84 -1.55 6.32
C PRO A 124 4.73 -0.48 5.65
N LEU A 125 4.26 0.18 4.60
CA LEU A 125 4.86 1.30 3.87
C LEU A 125 3.95 2.55 3.87
N ALA A 126 3.09 2.67 4.89
CA ALA A 126 2.11 3.74 5.14
C ALA A 126 2.43 5.14 4.54
N LEU A 127 1.47 5.72 3.80
CA LEU A 127 1.60 7.05 3.18
C LEU A 127 0.99 8.18 4.03
N SER A 128 0.08 7.83 4.94
CA SER A 128 -0.64 8.71 5.85
C SER A 128 -0.79 8.05 7.23
N PRO A 129 -1.23 8.78 8.29
CA PRO A 129 -1.49 8.21 9.62
C PRO A 129 -2.57 7.12 9.65
N ALA A 130 -3.35 6.96 8.57
CA ALA A 130 -4.32 5.89 8.37
C ALA A 130 -4.24 5.37 6.92
N HIS A 131 -3.22 4.55 6.64
CA HIS A 131 -3.10 3.75 5.41
C HIS A 131 -3.25 2.27 5.77
N PHE A 132 -4.25 1.59 5.19
CA PHE A 132 -4.44 0.15 5.33
C PHE A 132 -4.22 -0.60 4.02
N CYS A 133 -3.78 -1.86 4.13
CA CYS A 133 -4.07 -2.88 3.14
C CYS A 133 -5.33 -3.64 3.56
N ALA A 134 -6.24 -3.89 2.63
CA ALA A 134 -7.37 -4.81 2.81
C ALA A 134 -7.32 -5.92 1.77
N ILE A 135 -7.35 -7.19 2.21
CA ILE A 135 -7.23 -8.39 1.37
C ILE A 135 -8.43 -9.33 1.57
N PRO A 136 -8.89 -10.02 0.51
CA PRO A 136 -9.78 -11.16 0.68
C PRO A 136 -8.97 -12.33 1.27
N THR A 137 -9.62 -13.16 2.09
CA THR A 137 -8.93 -14.23 2.83
C THR A 137 -9.45 -15.63 2.49
N MET A 138 -10.59 -15.74 1.81
CA MET A 138 -11.03 -16.98 1.15
C MET A 138 -10.45 -17.11 -0.26
N ASP A 139 -10.21 -15.99 -0.94
CA ASP A 139 -9.77 -15.95 -2.34
C ASP A 139 -8.30 -15.53 -2.45
N PHE A 140 -7.51 -16.37 -3.09
CA PHE A 140 -6.22 -16.03 -3.63
C PHE A 140 -6.40 -15.46 -5.05
N VAL A 141 -6.29 -14.14 -5.16
CA VAL A 141 -6.41 -13.37 -6.41
C VAL A 141 -5.07 -12.67 -6.65
N PRO A 142 -4.28 -12.99 -7.69
CA PRO A 142 -2.92 -12.47 -7.82
C PRO A 142 -2.84 -10.94 -7.96
N ASP A 143 -3.67 -10.35 -8.82
CA ASP A 143 -3.77 -8.91 -9.03
C ASP A 143 -5.19 -8.51 -9.51
N TRP A 144 -5.50 -7.21 -9.54
CA TRP A 144 -6.85 -6.71 -9.84
C TRP A 144 -7.40 -7.13 -11.22
N ARG A 145 -6.55 -7.46 -12.20
CA ARG A 145 -6.98 -7.85 -13.55
C ARG A 145 -7.69 -9.20 -13.56
N TYR A 146 -7.43 -10.06 -12.57
CA TYR A 146 -8.13 -11.34 -12.43
C TYR A 146 -9.62 -11.15 -12.13
N LEU A 147 -10.00 -10.04 -11.50
CA LEU A 147 -11.41 -9.68 -11.26
C LEU A 147 -12.20 -9.51 -12.57
N LEU A 148 -11.53 -9.20 -13.69
CA LEU A 148 -12.13 -9.10 -15.02
C LEU A 148 -12.57 -10.46 -15.59
N GLN A 149 -12.04 -11.59 -15.05
CA GLN A 149 -12.51 -12.93 -15.41
C GLN A 149 -13.89 -13.23 -14.82
N ALA A 150 -14.26 -12.62 -13.70
CA ALA A 150 -15.54 -12.83 -12.99
C ALA A 150 -16.06 -11.50 -12.43
N PRO A 151 -16.61 -10.60 -13.28
CA PRO A 151 -16.81 -9.19 -12.92
C PRO A 151 -17.83 -8.93 -11.81
N LYS A 152 -18.76 -9.85 -11.53
CA LYS A 152 -19.78 -9.68 -10.47
C LYS A 152 -19.18 -10.04 -9.12
N GLU A 153 -18.62 -11.24 -9.07
CA GLU A 153 -17.88 -11.81 -7.95
C GLU A 153 -16.71 -10.89 -7.56
N GLY A 154 -16.00 -10.34 -8.56
CA GLY A 154 -14.94 -9.36 -8.37
C GLY A 154 -15.42 -8.00 -7.84
N LEU A 155 -16.61 -7.54 -8.24
CA LEU A 155 -17.22 -6.32 -7.71
C LEU A 155 -17.69 -6.52 -6.26
N GLU A 156 -18.25 -7.70 -5.94
CA GLU A 156 -18.63 -8.10 -4.58
C GLU A 156 -17.42 -8.14 -3.64
N ILE A 157 -16.31 -8.77 -4.06
CA ILE A 157 -15.03 -8.76 -3.33
C ILE A 157 -14.57 -7.31 -3.11
N VAL A 158 -14.47 -6.50 -4.16
CA VAL A 158 -14.01 -5.11 -4.07
C VAL A 158 -14.88 -4.30 -3.10
N GLN A 159 -16.21 -4.44 -3.16
CA GLN A 159 -17.10 -3.72 -2.25
C GLN A 159 -16.97 -4.20 -0.80
N ALA A 160 -16.72 -5.49 -0.56
CA ALA A 160 -16.46 -6.01 0.78
C ALA A 160 -15.17 -5.41 1.39
N LEU A 161 -14.08 -5.32 0.63
CA LEU A 161 -12.82 -4.70 1.07
C LEU A 161 -13.00 -3.21 1.40
N VAL A 162 -13.72 -2.49 0.55
CA VAL A 162 -14.04 -1.06 0.74
C VAL A 162 -14.88 -0.87 2.01
N ASN A 163 -15.94 -1.65 2.18
CA ASN A 163 -16.82 -1.57 3.36
C ASN A 163 -16.07 -1.90 4.67
N ALA A 164 -15.20 -2.91 4.64
CA ALA A 164 -14.36 -3.29 5.78
C ALA A 164 -13.37 -2.17 6.18
N SER A 165 -12.76 -1.51 5.19
CA SER A 165 -11.81 -0.42 5.42
C SER A 165 -12.50 0.87 5.89
N HIS A 166 -13.64 1.23 5.30
CA HIS A 166 -14.48 2.33 5.78
C HIS A 166 -14.90 2.11 7.24
N LYS A 167 -15.36 0.89 7.59
CA LYS A 167 -15.72 0.52 8.96
C LYS A 167 -14.55 0.71 9.92
N ALA A 168 -13.38 0.15 9.60
CA ALA A 168 -12.17 0.28 10.42
C ALA A 168 -11.77 1.75 10.63
N PHE A 169 -11.76 2.56 9.56
CA PHE A 169 -11.41 3.97 9.63
C PHE A 169 -12.41 4.78 10.47
N ARG A 170 -13.71 4.62 10.21
CA ARG A 170 -14.77 5.36 10.90
C ARG A 170 -14.79 5.05 12.40
N GLU A 171 -14.65 3.79 12.77
CA GLU A 171 -14.80 3.33 14.17
C GLU A 171 -13.52 3.46 15.01
N GLN A 172 -12.33 3.56 14.41
CA GLN A 172 -11.05 3.68 15.14
C GLN A 172 -10.36 5.04 15.00
N PHE A 173 -10.57 5.77 13.90
CA PHE A 173 -9.84 7.00 13.60
C PHE A 173 -10.75 8.23 13.59
N LEU A 174 -11.87 8.21 12.85
CA LEU A 174 -12.83 9.32 12.88
C LEU A 174 -13.58 9.42 14.23
N ALA A 175 -13.75 8.30 14.93
CA ALA A 175 -14.30 8.26 16.29
C ALA A 175 -13.30 8.69 17.40
N ASP A 176 -12.02 8.89 17.08
CA ASP A 176 -11.01 9.36 18.04
C ASP A 176 -10.88 10.90 17.96
N PRO A 177 -11.34 11.66 18.99
CA PRO A 177 -11.33 13.13 18.97
C PRO A 177 -9.92 13.71 19.06
N GLU A 178 -8.94 12.96 19.58
CA GLU A 178 -7.54 13.38 19.68
C GLU A 178 -6.79 13.05 18.38
N TRP A 179 -7.12 11.93 17.71
CA TRP A 179 -6.61 11.66 16.37
C TRP A 179 -7.11 12.70 15.37
N THR A 180 -8.42 12.92 15.30
CA THR A 180 -9.02 13.88 14.36
C THR A 180 -8.47 15.29 14.57
N SER A 181 -8.41 15.80 15.81
CA SER A 181 -7.87 17.14 16.09
C SER A 181 -6.35 17.28 15.90
N SER A 182 -5.58 16.19 16.04
CA SER A 182 -4.13 16.20 15.78
C SER A 182 -3.80 16.16 14.28
N ILE A 183 -4.53 15.34 13.51
CA ILE A 183 -4.21 15.00 12.12
C ILE A 183 -5.01 15.82 11.09
N LEU A 184 -6.29 16.08 11.36
CA LEU A 184 -7.18 16.82 10.46
C LEU A 184 -7.25 18.30 10.85
N ARG A 185 -7.41 19.16 9.84
CA ARG A 185 -7.71 20.59 10.03
C ARG A 185 -9.22 20.83 10.12
N ASP A 186 -9.94 20.20 9.22
CA ASP A 186 -11.39 20.23 9.09
C ASP A 186 -11.92 18.84 9.48
N SER A 187 -12.93 18.76 10.35
CA SER A 187 -13.42 17.49 10.92
C SER A 187 -14.56 16.85 10.11
N ASP A 188 -14.80 17.32 8.88
CA ASP A 188 -15.91 16.92 8.00
C ASP A 188 -15.46 15.95 6.89
N LEU A 189 -14.41 15.16 7.16
CA LEU A 189 -13.87 14.15 6.26
C LEU A 189 -14.82 12.94 6.19
N ASP A 190 -15.72 12.94 5.21
CA ASP A 190 -16.46 11.75 4.78
C ASP A 190 -15.52 10.73 4.12
N GLU A 191 -15.55 9.47 4.56
CA GLU A 191 -14.63 8.47 4.05
C GLU A 191 -14.90 8.00 2.61
N ALA A 192 -16.14 8.03 2.13
CA ALA A 192 -16.46 7.59 0.76
C ALA A 192 -16.04 8.63 -0.29
N GLU A 193 -16.15 9.93 0.04
CA GLU A 193 -15.77 11.02 -0.86
C GLU A 193 -14.27 11.33 -0.85
N HIS A 194 -13.63 11.30 0.33
CA HIS A 194 -12.29 11.87 0.50
C HIS A 194 -11.13 10.85 0.55
N THR A 195 -11.39 9.55 0.67
CA THR A 195 -10.31 8.54 0.74
C THR A 195 -9.70 8.20 -0.62
N LEU A 196 -8.39 7.94 -0.60
CA LEU A 196 -7.57 7.71 -1.78
C LEU A 196 -7.40 6.20 -2.01
N LEU A 197 -8.39 5.61 -2.69
CA LEU A 197 -8.53 4.16 -2.86
C LEU A 197 -8.08 3.65 -4.23
N GLY A 198 -7.41 2.50 -4.27
CA GLY A 198 -7.05 1.83 -5.52
C GLY A 198 -6.13 0.62 -5.38
N PHE A 199 -5.61 0.13 -6.50
CA PHE A 199 -4.79 -1.08 -6.61
C PHE A 199 -3.46 -0.79 -7.31
N ASN A 200 -2.39 -1.48 -6.90
CA ASN A 200 -1.10 -1.45 -7.61
C ASN A 200 -1.05 -2.56 -8.69
N PHE A 201 -0.51 -2.27 -9.87
CA PHE A 201 -0.09 -3.27 -10.85
C PHE A 201 1.35 -3.02 -11.35
N PRO A 202 2.19 -4.07 -11.44
CA PRO A 202 2.05 -5.30 -10.69
C PRO A 202 2.09 -5.01 -9.18
N PRO A 203 1.38 -5.79 -8.36
CA PRO A 203 1.37 -5.61 -6.92
C PRO A 203 2.73 -5.97 -6.31
N SER A 204 3.02 -5.44 -5.11
CA SER A 204 4.26 -5.72 -4.36
C SER A 204 4.24 -7.08 -3.65
N GLN A 205 3.05 -7.69 -3.53
CA GLN A 205 2.74 -8.99 -2.94
C GLN A 205 1.76 -9.67 -3.89
N ASN A 206 1.92 -10.96 -4.17
CA ASN A 206 1.12 -11.70 -5.16
C ASN A 206 -0.30 -12.05 -4.66
N GLN A 207 -0.97 -11.10 -4.01
CA GLN A 207 -2.31 -11.18 -3.44
C GLN A 207 -2.99 -9.81 -3.60
N LEU A 208 -4.24 -9.81 -4.06
CA LEU A 208 -5.08 -8.63 -4.22
C LEU A 208 -5.20 -7.88 -2.90
N HIS A 209 -4.75 -6.62 -2.92
CA HIS A 209 -4.88 -5.71 -1.79
C HIS A 209 -5.42 -4.37 -2.27
N LEU A 210 -6.52 -3.93 -1.67
CA LEU A 210 -6.96 -2.55 -1.76
C LEU A 210 -5.98 -1.70 -0.93
N GLN A 211 -5.36 -0.70 -1.54
CA GLN A 211 -4.68 0.38 -0.84
C GLN A 211 -5.76 1.35 -0.37
N TYR A 212 -5.95 1.45 0.95
CA TYR A 212 -6.91 2.35 1.57
C TYR A 212 -6.15 3.49 2.26
N ILE A 213 -6.04 4.65 1.62
CA ILE A 213 -5.26 5.78 2.14
C ILE A 213 -6.22 6.90 2.53
N ALA A 214 -6.47 7.09 3.83
CA ALA A 214 -7.16 8.28 4.30
C ALA A 214 -6.19 9.47 4.33
N PRO A 215 -6.60 10.68 3.87
CA PRO A 215 -5.77 11.87 3.93
C PRO A 215 -5.71 12.47 5.36
N PRO A 216 -4.74 13.35 5.65
CA PRO A 216 -3.63 13.79 4.79
C PRO A 216 -2.48 12.78 4.71
N LEU A 217 -1.77 12.79 3.59
CA LEU A 217 -0.44 12.17 3.49
C LEU A 217 0.54 12.90 4.42
N ILE A 218 1.48 12.18 5.04
CA ILE A 218 2.54 12.82 5.82
C ILE A 218 3.47 13.67 4.91
N PRO A 219 4.11 14.74 5.41
CA PRO A 219 4.85 15.72 4.58
C PRO A 219 5.76 15.13 3.50
N HIS A 220 6.65 14.21 3.88
CA HIS A 220 7.55 13.50 2.95
C HIS A 220 6.80 12.70 1.88
N GLN A 221 5.71 12.01 2.23
CA GLN A 221 4.95 11.22 1.26
C GLN A 221 4.13 12.15 0.33
N TYR A 222 3.65 13.31 0.81
CA TYR A 222 3.07 14.33 -0.07
C TYR A 222 4.10 14.95 -1.03
N PHE A 223 5.34 15.17 -0.56
CA PHE A 223 6.46 15.57 -1.41
C PHE A 223 6.78 14.51 -2.49
N MET A 224 6.82 13.22 -2.14
CA MET A 224 6.95 12.13 -3.14
C MET A 224 5.80 12.12 -4.16
N TYR A 225 4.58 12.51 -3.77
CA TYR A 225 3.45 12.71 -4.69
C TYR A 225 3.70 13.89 -5.65
N LEU A 226 4.16 15.04 -5.16
CA LEU A 226 4.49 16.21 -5.99
C LEU A 226 5.60 15.90 -7.01
N LEU A 227 6.55 15.03 -6.65
CA LEU A 227 7.59 14.51 -7.56
C LEU A 227 7.10 13.37 -8.50
N GLY A 228 5.80 13.05 -8.53
CA GLY A 228 5.21 11.99 -9.37
C GLY A 228 5.59 10.56 -8.99
N GLN A 229 6.23 10.35 -7.83
CA GLN A 229 6.73 9.05 -7.37
C GLN A 229 5.63 8.19 -6.73
N HIS A 230 4.51 8.79 -6.34
CA HIS A 230 3.29 8.09 -5.89
C HIS A 230 2.22 8.08 -6.96
N PHE A 231 1.32 7.09 -6.88
CA PHE A 231 0.16 6.93 -7.76
C PHE A 231 0.48 6.94 -9.26
N THR A 232 1.68 6.50 -9.66
CA THR A 232 2.18 6.62 -11.04
C THR A 232 1.24 6.01 -12.08
N TYR A 233 1.07 6.70 -13.22
CA TYR A 233 0.27 6.22 -14.35
C TYR A 233 0.74 4.83 -14.83
N ASN A 234 -0.19 4.01 -15.32
CA ASN A 234 -0.04 2.58 -15.64
C ASN A 234 0.40 1.68 -14.47
N ARG A 235 0.65 2.22 -13.27
CA ARG A 235 1.05 1.46 -12.07
C ARG A 235 -0.01 1.50 -10.98
N PHE A 236 -0.70 2.62 -10.80
CA PHE A 236 -1.79 2.76 -9.83
C PHE A 236 -3.14 2.87 -10.53
N PHE A 237 -4.10 2.08 -10.07
CA PHE A 237 -5.42 1.91 -10.67
C PHE A 237 -6.46 2.40 -9.66
N PRO A 238 -7.01 3.63 -9.82
CA PRO A 238 -8.01 4.17 -8.92
C PRO A 238 -9.21 3.22 -8.80
N LEU A 239 -9.75 3.11 -7.59
CA LEU A 239 -10.92 2.27 -7.31
C LEU A 239 -12.09 2.59 -8.25
N SER A 240 -12.31 3.89 -8.55
CA SER A 240 -13.39 4.34 -9.44
C SER A 240 -13.28 3.77 -10.85
N TYR A 241 -12.07 3.61 -11.38
CA TYR A 241 -11.83 3.00 -12.69
C TYR A 241 -12.13 1.50 -12.64
N VAL A 242 -11.57 0.78 -11.65
CA VAL A 242 -11.75 -0.67 -11.51
C VAL A 242 -13.23 -1.04 -11.27
N GLN A 243 -13.93 -0.32 -10.39
CA GLN A 243 -15.37 -0.53 -10.15
C GLN A 243 -16.21 -0.26 -11.40
N LYS A 244 -15.91 0.78 -12.19
CA LYS A 244 -16.63 1.07 -13.45
C LYS A 244 -16.39 -0.03 -14.48
N CYS A 245 -15.15 -0.48 -14.68
CA CYS A 245 -14.84 -1.62 -15.54
C CYS A 245 -15.62 -2.88 -15.13
N LEU A 246 -15.56 -3.26 -13.84
CA LEU A 246 -16.29 -4.43 -13.34
C LEU A 246 -17.81 -4.27 -13.52
N THR A 247 -18.36 -3.09 -13.25
CA THR A 247 -19.79 -2.78 -13.40
C THR A 247 -20.27 -2.88 -14.85
N GLU A 248 -19.53 -2.34 -15.83
CA GLU A 248 -19.93 -2.42 -17.24
C GLU A 248 -19.72 -3.83 -17.82
N LEU A 249 -18.65 -4.53 -17.42
CA LEU A 249 -18.44 -5.93 -17.83
C LEU A 249 -19.47 -6.88 -17.22
N ALA A 250 -19.92 -6.64 -15.97
CA ALA A 250 -20.97 -7.43 -15.30
C ALA A 250 -22.35 -7.35 -15.98
N LYS A 251 -22.60 -6.32 -16.80
CA LYS A 251 -23.82 -6.18 -17.61
C LYS A 251 -23.77 -6.95 -18.92
N LYS A 252 -22.59 -7.31 -19.42
CA LYS A 252 -22.42 -8.01 -20.70
C LYS A 252 -22.79 -9.49 -20.57
N THR A 253 -23.44 -10.01 -21.61
CA THR A 253 -23.78 -11.44 -21.75
C THR A 253 -22.71 -12.27 -22.47
N ASP A 254 -21.66 -11.61 -22.99
CA ASP A 254 -20.56 -12.28 -23.68
C ASP A 254 -19.75 -13.18 -22.73
N SER A 255 -19.26 -14.31 -23.25
CA SER A 255 -18.58 -15.28 -22.40
C SER A 255 -17.26 -14.75 -21.82
N LEU A 256 -17.10 -14.92 -20.51
CA LEU A 256 -15.96 -14.49 -19.70
C LEU A 256 -14.58 -14.91 -20.25
N ARG A 257 -14.53 -15.95 -21.08
CA ARG A 257 -13.31 -16.42 -21.78
C ARG A 257 -12.61 -15.33 -22.59
N LYS A 258 -13.32 -14.29 -23.06
CA LYS A 258 -12.73 -13.13 -23.76
C LYS A 258 -11.70 -12.39 -22.89
N TYR A 259 -11.87 -12.39 -21.57
CA TYR A 259 -11.04 -11.58 -20.66
C TYR A 259 -9.85 -12.34 -20.07
N HIS A 260 -9.76 -13.66 -20.21
CA HIS A 260 -8.59 -14.43 -19.76
C HIS A 260 -7.31 -14.04 -20.53
N SER A 261 -7.42 -13.68 -21.82
CA SER A 261 -6.29 -13.18 -22.61
C SER A 261 -5.73 -11.84 -22.12
N LEU A 262 -6.54 -11.01 -21.44
CA LEU A 262 -6.10 -9.71 -20.89
C LEU A 262 -4.99 -9.86 -19.84
N LEU A 263 -4.85 -11.04 -19.22
CA LEU A 263 -3.77 -11.29 -18.26
C LEU A 263 -2.37 -11.36 -18.89
N HIS A 264 -2.31 -11.63 -20.21
CA HIS A 264 -1.08 -11.98 -20.93
C HIS A 264 -0.59 -10.89 -21.91
N ILE A 265 -1.37 -9.83 -22.13
CA ILE A 265 -1.00 -8.69 -22.99
C ILE A 265 -0.36 -7.55 -22.17
N PRO A 266 0.37 -6.61 -22.81
CA PRO A 266 0.85 -5.39 -22.17
C PRO A 266 -0.26 -4.57 -21.50
N ILE A 267 0.09 -3.82 -20.46
CA ILE A 267 -0.88 -3.07 -19.65
C ILE A 267 -1.60 -1.98 -20.46
N ASP A 268 -0.89 -1.31 -21.38
CA ASP A 268 -1.44 -0.30 -22.28
C ASP A 268 -2.47 -0.89 -23.25
N GLU A 269 -2.18 -2.04 -23.87
CA GLU A 269 -3.13 -2.74 -24.76
C GLU A 269 -4.38 -3.19 -23.99
N MET A 270 -4.21 -3.65 -22.74
CA MET A 270 -5.35 -3.99 -21.87
C MET A 270 -6.19 -2.76 -21.54
N LEU A 271 -5.56 -1.61 -21.30
CA LEU A 271 -6.24 -0.34 -21.03
C LEU A 271 -7.03 0.14 -22.26
N ASP A 272 -6.43 0.15 -23.45
CA ASP A 272 -7.11 0.50 -24.71
C ASP A 272 -8.31 -0.42 -25.02
N ILE A 273 -8.22 -1.70 -24.65
CA ILE A 273 -9.36 -2.63 -24.75
C ILE A 273 -10.42 -2.28 -23.72
N LEU A 274 -10.08 -2.08 -22.44
CA LEU A 274 -11.04 -1.80 -21.37
C LEU A 274 -11.75 -0.46 -21.53
N ASP A 275 -11.03 0.61 -21.88
CA ASP A 275 -11.60 1.94 -22.13
C ASP A 275 -12.61 1.89 -23.28
N ARG A 276 -12.28 1.21 -24.39
CA ARG A 276 -13.20 1.00 -25.52
C ARG A 276 -14.39 0.11 -25.16
N GLU A 277 -14.16 -0.98 -24.45
CA GLU A 277 -15.19 -1.97 -24.11
C GLU A 277 -16.17 -1.45 -23.04
N CYS A 278 -15.72 -0.60 -22.13
CA CYS A 278 -16.53 -0.06 -21.03
C CYS A 278 -17.00 1.38 -21.27
N ASN A 279 -16.56 2.02 -22.37
CA ASN A 279 -16.76 3.45 -22.65
C ASN A 279 -16.23 4.35 -21.52
N LEU A 280 -14.96 4.14 -21.15
CA LEU A 280 -14.26 4.81 -20.06
C LEU A 280 -13.00 5.54 -20.57
N SER A 281 -12.30 6.20 -19.65
CA SER A 281 -10.92 6.62 -19.86
C SER A 281 -10.12 6.43 -18.57
N TYR A 282 -9.17 5.49 -18.56
CA TYR A 282 -8.23 5.31 -17.46
C TYR A 282 -7.44 6.59 -17.22
N LYS A 283 -6.96 7.25 -18.28
CA LYS A 283 -6.31 8.57 -18.21
C LYS A 283 -7.21 9.62 -17.56
N GLY A 284 -8.51 9.63 -17.89
CA GLY A 284 -9.48 10.54 -17.27
C GLY A 284 -9.72 10.26 -15.79
N GLU A 285 -9.87 9.00 -15.39
CA GLU A 285 -10.08 8.61 -13.98
C GLU A 285 -8.81 8.76 -13.13
N HIS A 286 -7.64 8.46 -13.71
CA HIS A 286 -6.33 8.65 -13.09
C HIS A 286 -6.03 10.13 -12.83
N ALA A 287 -6.26 11.00 -13.82
CA ALA A 287 -6.07 12.44 -13.65
C ALA A 287 -7.00 13.03 -12.55
N LYS A 288 -8.29 12.64 -12.54
CA LYS A 288 -9.23 13.01 -11.45
C LYS A 288 -8.73 12.55 -10.08
N PHE A 289 -8.29 11.30 -9.97
CA PHE A 289 -7.74 10.77 -8.73
C PHE A 289 -6.52 11.57 -8.28
N PHE A 290 -5.59 11.86 -9.18
CA PHE A 290 -4.36 12.60 -8.89
C PHE A 290 -4.67 14.01 -8.37
N SER A 291 -5.49 14.79 -9.08
CA SER A 291 -5.94 16.11 -8.60
C SER A 291 -6.65 16.06 -7.25
N ARG A 292 -7.44 15.02 -6.97
CA ARG A 292 -8.10 14.83 -5.67
C ARG A 292 -7.10 14.63 -4.53
N VAL A 293 -5.92 14.03 -4.76
CA VAL A 293 -4.86 13.92 -3.73
C VAL A 293 -4.45 15.30 -3.21
N GLU A 294 -4.21 16.24 -4.13
CA GLU A 294 -3.83 17.62 -3.80
C GLU A 294 -4.98 18.38 -3.12
N GLU A 295 -6.22 18.19 -3.56
CA GLU A 295 -7.42 18.79 -2.97
C GLU A 295 -7.58 18.37 -1.50
N VAL A 296 -7.61 17.06 -1.21
CA VAL A 296 -7.82 16.55 0.15
C VAL A 296 -6.63 16.85 1.07
N GLN A 297 -5.41 16.91 0.54
CA GLN A 297 -4.24 17.36 1.31
C GLN A 297 -4.37 18.84 1.68
N LYS A 298 -4.76 19.70 0.74
CA LYS A 298 -4.89 21.14 0.98
C LYS A 298 -5.96 21.46 2.01
N ARG A 299 -7.11 20.76 1.97
CA ARG A 299 -8.19 20.83 2.96
C ARG A 299 -7.74 20.29 4.31
N PHE A 300 -7.63 18.96 4.44
CA PHE A 300 -7.50 18.30 5.74
C PHE A 300 -6.11 18.37 6.38
N GLY A 301 -5.04 18.72 5.64
CA GLY A 301 -3.66 18.67 6.13
C GLY A 301 -3.35 19.61 7.31
N ASN A 302 -3.36 19.08 8.54
CA ASN A 302 -3.01 19.81 9.77
C ASN A 302 -1.49 19.80 10.04
N TRP A 303 -0.70 20.15 9.02
CA TRP A 303 0.76 20.20 9.11
C TRP A 303 1.25 21.65 9.28
N SER A 304 1.84 21.93 10.44
CA SER A 304 2.26 23.26 10.92
C SER A 304 3.65 23.20 11.55
N GLU A 305 4.40 24.32 11.54
CA GLU A 305 5.82 24.37 11.94
C GLU A 305 6.05 23.92 13.39
N ASP A 306 5.10 24.20 14.29
CA ASP A 306 5.14 23.77 15.69
C ASP A 306 5.15 22.25 15.87
N LYS A 307 4.74 21.46 14.87
CA LYS A 307 4.77 19.99 14.89
C LYS A 307 6.11 19.40 14.42
N PHE A 308 7.03 20.20 13.90
CA PHE A 308 8.29 19.72 13.30
C PHE A 308 9.52 20.44 13.88
N GLN A 309 10.72 19.91 13.64
CA GLN A 309 11.97 20.59 14.04
C GLN A 309 12.53 21.47 12.92
N GLY A 310 12.09 21.29 11.68
CA GLY A 310 12.59 22.05 10.54
C GLY A 310 11.98 21.64 9.20
N VAL A 311 12.68 22.03 8.12
CA VAL A 311 12.33 21.74 6.73
C VAL A 311 13.51 21.05 6.04
N TYR A 312 13.25 19.95 5.33
CA TYR A 312 14.17 19.44 4.31
C TYR A 312 13.90 20.14 2.97
N GLN A 313 14.95 20.51 2.25
CA GLN A 313 14.87 21.10 0.91
C GLN A 313 15.78 20.36 -0.07
N LEU A 314 15.35 20.28 -1.33
CA LEU A 314 16.24 19.88 -2.43
C LEU A 314 17.34 20.94 -2.63
N PRO A 315 18.60 20.54 -2.84
CA PRO A 315 19.66 21.46 -3.25
C PRO A 315 19.42 21.94 -4.70
N GLU A 316 19.49 23.24 -4.93
CA GLU A 316 19.36 23.81 -6.27
C GLU A 316 20.62 23.53 -7.11
N ASN A 317 20.46 22.78 -8.22
CA ASN A 317 21.41 22.64 -9.33
C ASN A 317 22.88 22.37 -8.93
N ASP A 318 23.10 21.42 -8.02
CA ASP A 318 24.42 21.08 -7.49
C ASP A 318 24.67 19.56 -7.56
N GLU A 319 25.53 19.14 -8.50
CA GLU A 319 25.76 17.71 -8.78
C GLU A 319 26.48 16.98 -7.63
N ASP A 320 27.31 17.68 -6.85
CA ASP A 320 27.98 17.13 -5.66
C ASP A 320 26.99 16.86 -4.51
N LYS A 321 25.76 17.36 -4.62
CA LYS A 321 24.66 17.16 -3.66
C LYS A 321 23.54 16.25 -4.18
N ASN A 322 23.71 15.61 -5.33
CA ASN A 322 22.82 14.55 -5.79
C ASN A 322 22.58 13.49 -4.69
N GLY A 323 21.31 13.19 -4.39
CA GLY A 323 20.92 12.25 -3.32
C GLY A 323 21.06 12.80 -1.90
N LYS A 324 21.19 14.12 -1.72
CA LYS A 324 21.23 14.78 -0.39
C LYS A 324 20.11 15.81 -0.26
N LEU A 325 19.64 16.01 0.96
CA LEU A 325 18.71 17.07 1.33
C LEU A 325 19.40 18.08 2.25
N LEU A 326 19.07 19.36 2.09
CA LEU A 326 19.44 20.40 3.05
C LEU A 326 18.38 20.47 4.14
N PHE A 327 18.70 20.05 5.37
CA PHE A 327 17.84 20.30 6.51
C PHE A 327 18.11 21.70 7.08
N LYS A 328 17.05 22.48 7.26
CA LYS A 328 17.03 23.76 7.96
C LYS A 328 16.21 23.59 9.22
N SER A 329 16.87 23.56 10.39
CA SER A 329 16.16 23.58 11.68
C SER A 329 15.47 24.93 11.88
N PHE A 330 14.37 24.95 12.64
CA PHE A 330 13.73 26.19 13.10
C PHE A 330 14.46 26.83 14.29
N SER A 331 15.25 26.04 15.03
CA SER A 331 16.02 26.48 16.22
C SER A 331 17.54 26.50 16.03
N ASP A 332 18.06 25.74 15.05
CA ASP A 332 19.48 25.42 14.93
C ASP A 332 20.03 25.70 13.52
N GLY A 333 21.33 25.49 13.34
CA GLY A 333 21.98 25.59 12.04
C GLY A 333 21.46 24.62 10.98
N SER A 334 21.75 24.91 9.72
CA SER A 334 21.41 24.03 8.59
C SER A 334 22.54 23.05 8.27
N PHE A 335 22.21 21.83 7.84
CA PHE A 335 23.18 20.80 7.44
C PHE A 335 22.64 19.91 6.33
N TYR A 336 23.54 19.25 5.59
CA TYR A 336 23.15 18.25 4.59
C TYR A 336 23.03 16.86 5.20
N ILE A 337 22.02 16.11 4.76
CA ILE A 337 21.81 14.69 5.08
C ILE A 337 21.64 13.90 3.78
N ASP A 338 21.96 12.61 3.81
CA ASP A 338 21.57 11.67 2.76
C ASP A 338 20.03 11.57 2.66
N GLU A 339 19.49 11.63 1.44
CA GLU A 339 18.04 11.61 1.18
C GLU A 339 17.38 10.33 1.69
N TYR A 340 18.01 9.17 1.48
CA TYR A 340 17.48 7.89 1.92
C TYR A 340 17.45 7.78 3.45
N LEU A 341 18.45 8.32 4.15
CA LEU A 341 18.45 8.39 5.62
C LEU A 341 17.36 9.33 6.16
N ALA A 342 17.14 10.49 5.53
CA ALA A 342 16.03 11.37 5.90
C ALA A 342 14.69 10.67 5.69
N PHE A 343 14.46 10.10 4.50
CA PHE A 343 13.25 9.38 4.14
C PHE A 343 12.99 8.16 5.03
N ALA A 344 14.03 7.48 5.52
CA ALA A 344 13.93 6.39 6.47
C ALA A 344 13.49 6.88 7.86
N GLY A 345 14.09 7.95 8.39
CA GLY A 345 13.72 8.52 9.69
C GLY A 345 12.27 9.06 9.73
N GLU A 346 11.81 9.70 8.66
CA GLU A 346 10.40 10.11 8.52
C GLU A 346 9.44 8.92 8.48
N LYS A 347 9.88 7.76 7.97
CA LYS A 347 9.08 6.54 7.86
C LYS A 347 9.09 5.72 9.14
N GLU A 348 10.19 5.67 9.88
CA GLU A 348 10.27 5.01 11.19
C GLU A 348 9.23 5.55 12.20
N MET A 349 8.90 6.85 12.09
CA MET A 349 7.86 7.52 12.90
C MET A 349 6.42 7.13 12.53
N LEU A 350 6.20 6.30 11.49
CA LEU A 350 4.87 5.90 11.00
C LEU A 350 4.76 4.38 10.70
N GLN A 351 5.87 3.66 10.47
CA GLN A 351 5.84 2.27 10.00
C GLN A 351 5.44 1.26 11.09
N ASN A 352 4.18 0.83 11.04
CA ASN A 352 3.59 -0.17 11.93
C ASN A 352 4.04 -1.63 11.63
N TYR A 353 5.29 -1.86 11.23
CA TYR A 353 5.84 -3.21 11.00
C TYR A 353 5.86 -4.00 12.33
N GLY A 354 4.84 -4.83 12.53
CA GLY A 354 4.59 -5.58 13.77
C GLY A 354 4.28 -4.72 15.00
N ARG A 355 3.95 -3.44 14.84
CA ARG A 355 3.63 -2.52 15.95
C ARG A 355 2.13 -2.63 16.36
N PRO A 356 1.65 -2.11 17.52
CA PRO A 356 2.23 -1.21 18.54
C PRO A 356 3.56 -1.60 19.25
N TYR A 357 4.04 -0.71 20.12
CA TYR A 357 5.18 -0.96 20.99
C TYR A 357 4.68 -1.48 22.35
N ASP A 358 5.27 -2.54 22.90
CA ASP A 358 5.11 -2.86 24.33
C ASP A 358 5.84 -1.83 25.23
N GLU A 359 5.67 -1.91 26.56
CA GLU A 359 6.35 -1.03 27.52
C GLU A 359 7.90 -1.04 27.43
N LYS A 360 8.47 -2.00 26.70
CA LYS A 360 9.92 -2.23 26.51
C LYS A 360 10.35 -1.98 25.06
N GLY A 361 9.45 -1.40 24.25
CA GLY A 361 9.69 -0.97 22.88
C GLY A 361 9.62 -2.07 21.81
N LYS A 362 9.08 -3.25 22.13
CA LYS A 362 9.03 -4.40 21.22
C LYS A 362 7.78 -4.43 20.33
N PRO A 363 7.82 -5.09 19.17
CA PRO A 363 6.65 -5.36 18.34
C PRO A 363 5.52 -6.07 19.12
N SER A 364 4.32 -5.50 19.11
CA SER A 364 3.08 -6.15 19.53
C SER A 364 2.03 -6.13 18.40
N GLY A 365 2.26 -6.97 17.39
CA GLY A 365 1.27 -7.30 16.36
C GLY A 365 0.49 -8.58 16.66
N GLY A 366 -0.58 -8.81 15.90
CA GLY A 366 -1.40 -10.02 15.95
C GLY A 366 -1.12 -10.99 14.80
N PHE A 367 -1.64 -12.21 14.94
CA PHE A 367 -1.88 -13.11 13.82
C PHE A 367 -3.37 -13.10 13.49
N TYR A 368 -3.70 -13.27 12.22
CA TYR A 368 -5.09 -13.36 11.74
C TYR A 368 -5.86 -14.46 12.49
N ALA A 369 -7.05 -14.13 13.00
CA ALA A 369 -7.85 -14.98 13.88
C ALA A 369 -8.59 -16.12 13.16
N PHE A 370 -8.72 -16.04 11.83
CA PHE A 370 -9.45 -17.03 11.01
C PHE A 370 -8.53 -17.72 9.96
N PRO A 371 -7.36 -18.25 10.37
CA PRO A 371 -6.33 -18.75 9.46
C PRO A 371 -6.85 -19.90 8.60
N LYS A 372 -6.46 -19.90 7.31
CA LYS A 372 -6.91 -20.88 6.33
C LYS A 372 -5.89 -21.98 6.13
N ARG A 373 -6.34 -23.18 5.74
CA ARG A 373 -5.43 -24.18 5.16
C ARG A 373 -5.23 -23.85 3.69
N LEU A 374 -4.07 -24.17 3.14
CA LEU A 374 -3.75 -23.95 1.72
C LEU A 374 -4.78 -24.62 0.79
N GLU A 375 -5.40 -25.70 1.24
CA GLU A 375 -6.42 -26.46 0.53
C GLU A 375 -7.79 -25.73 0.45
N ASP A 376 -8.10 -24.86 1.41
CA ASP A 376 -9.41 -24.19 1.53
C ASP A 376 -9.55 -22.92 0.67
N LEU A 377 -8.43 -22.37 0.19
CA LEU A 377 -8.40 -21.13 -0.60
C LEU A 377 -8.96 -21.33 -2.02
N ASN A 378 -9.79 -20.40 -2.49
CA ASN A 378 -10.13 -20.32 -3.92
C ASN A 378 -8.97 -19.66 -4.67
N VAL A 379 -8.29 -20.39 -5.57
CA VAL A 379 -7.10 -19.91 -6.29
C VAL A 379 -7.51 -19.51 -7.71
N TRP A 380 -7.65 -18.20 -7.95
CA TRP A 380 -8.04 -17.66 -9.25
C TRP A 380 -6.92 -17.90 -10.26
N SER A 381 -7.26 -18.43 -11.44
CA SER A 381 -6.34 -19.14 -12.33
C SER A 381 -5.78 -18.34 -13.51
#